data_AF-A0A952DBK5-F1
#
_entry.id   AF-A0A952DBK5-F1
#
_cell.length_a   1.000
_cell.length_b   1.000
_cell.length_c   1.000
_cell.angle_alpha   90.00
_cell.angle_beta   90.00
_cell.angle_gamma   90.00
#
_symmetry.space_group_name_H-M   'P 1'
#
loop_
_entity.id
_entity.type
_entity.pdbx_description
1 polymer ?
#
loop_
_entity_poly.entity_id
_entity_poly.type
_entity_poly.pdbx_seq_one_letter_code
_entity_poly.pdbx_strand_id
1 'polypeptide(L)'
;MPQSSVTSEQPGTPTPQARTAPSATEMYEAARLARNELRNQQDELQAERRRVREQIRSSTGEADTKGLEGRLAVLDARIADVEKQISAADQVVAARAAVPGVIVNTPSTPADPTEIIGMGMGFSLVLLLPISIAYARRLWKRTSPPIALPPEVGDRLANLERGVEAVAIEVERLGEGQRFVTQLLAESDRRRQALAAESARPGNEL
;
A
#
# COMPACT_ATOMS: atom_id res chain seq x y z
N MET A 1 50.05 35.17 -81.24
CA MET A 1 50.47 33.98 -80.48
C MET A 1 50.44 34.34 -79.00
N PRO A 2 49.49 33.81 -78.21
CA PRO A 2 49.20 34.24 -76.84
C PRO A 2 50.20 33.65 -75.84
N GLN A 3 50.65 34.45 -74.87
CA GLN A 3 51.36 33.95 -73.69
C GLN A 3 50.34 33.57 -72.61
N SER A 4 50.35 32.30 -72.24
CA SER A 4 49.57 31.74 -71.14
C SER A 4 50.08 32.27 -69.81
N SER A 5 49.33 33.14 -69.15
CA SER A 5 49.53 33.46 -67.74
C SER A 5 49.01 32.29 -66.90
N VAL A 6 49.94 31.55 -66.30
CA VAL A 6 49.65 30.51 -65.30
C VAL A 6 49.17 31.20 -64.02
N THR A 7 47.87 31.12 -63.76
CA THR A 7 47.26 31.51 -62.48
C THR A 7 47.76 30.54 -61.41
N SER A 8 48.56 31.05 -60.47
CA SER A 8 48.90 30.32 -59.25
C SER A 8 47.65 30.25 -58.35
N GLU A 9 46.99 29.10 -58.32
CA GLU A 9 45.93 28.81 -57.37
C GLU A 9 46.56 28.61 -55.98
N GLN A 10 46.49 29.64 -55.17
CA GLN A 10 46.94 29.63 -53.78
C GLN A 10 45.92 28.81 -52.96
N PRO A 11 46.33 27.75 -52.24
CA PRO A 11 45.40 26.93 -51.48
C PRO A 11 44.73 27.78 -50.40
N GLY A 12 43.42 27.93 -50.50
CA GLY A 12 42.61 28.62 -49.51
C GLY A 12 42.82 27.99 -48.14
N THR A 13 43.45 28.72 -47.22
CA THR A 13 43.43 28.40 -45.80
C THR A 13 41.98 28.31 -45.35
N PRO A 14 41.50 27.19 -44.78
CA PRO A 14 40.15 27.15 -44.22
C PRO A 14 40.06 28.20 -43.13
N THR A 15 39.27 29.25 -43.35
CA THR A 15 38.96 30.25 -42.35
C THR A 15 38.42 29.54 -41.12
N PRO A 16 39.02 29.71 -39.92
CA PRO A 16 38.46 29.12 -38.72
C PRO A 16 37.08 29.71 -38.52
N GLN A 17 36.02 28.90 -38.68
CA GLN A 17 34.68 29.28 -38.27
C GLN A 17 34.78 29.59 -36.77
N ALA A 18 34.70 30.87 -36.42
CA ALA A 18 34.71 31.32 -35.05
C ALA A 18 33.52 30.66 -34.35
N ARG A 19 33.78 29.67 -33.49
CA ARG A 19 32.76 29.10 -32.61
C ARG A 19 32.34 30.23 -31.69
N THR A 20 31.20 30.85 -31.95
CA THR A 20 30.57 31.80 -31.02
C THR A 20 30.37 31.07 -29.70
N ALA A 21 30.96 31.60 -28.63
CA ALA A 21 30.76 31.06 -27.29
C ALA A 21 29.26 31.09 -26.96
N PRO A 22 28.72 30.05 -26.29
CA PRO A 22 27.31 30.01 -25.92
C PRO A 22 26.96 31.22 -25.05
N SER A 23 25.83 31.85 -25.35
CA SER A 23 25.30 32.99 -24.62
C SER A 23 24.90 32.62 -23.18
N ALA A 24 24.83 33.61 -22.30
CA ALA A 24 24.44 33.40 -20.90
C ALA A 24 23.04 32.75 -20.76
N THR A 25 22.12 33.06 -21.67
CA THR A 25 20.77 32.47 -21.75
C THR A 25 20.82 31.00 -22.17
N GLU A 26 21.55 30.65 -23.24
CA GLU A 26 21.72 29.25 -23.66
C GLU A 26 22.39 28.40 -22.57
N MET A 27 23.38 28.99 -21.88
CA MET A 27 24.02 28.38 -20.73
C MET A 27 23.04 28.17 -19.56
N TYR A 28 22.18 29.13 -19.26
CA TYR A 28 21.15 29.00 -18.23
C TYR A 28 20.11 27.93 -18.58
N GLU A 29 19.63 27.91 -19.82
CA GLU A 29 18.68 26.90 -20.30
C GLU A 29 19.26 25.49 -20.25
N ALA A 30 20.51 25.30 -20.71
CA ALA A 30 21.20 24.02 -20.63
C ALA A 30 21.33 23.53 -19.17
N ALA A 31 21.65 24.43 -18.22
CA ALA A 31 21.71 24.09 -16.80
C ALA A 31 20.34 23.71 -16.23
N ARG A 32 19.27 24.38 -16.67
CA ARG A 32 17.89 24.06 -16.28
C ARG A 32 17.46 22.69 -16.79
N LEU A 33 17.79 22.36 -18.04
CA LEU A 33 17.51 21.05 -18.65
C LEU A 33 18.26 19.94 -17.91
N ALA A 34 19.56 20.13 -17.66
CA ALA A 34 20.37 19.16 -16.91
C ALA A 34 19.80 18.89 -15.52
N ARG A 35 19.35 19.94 -14.81
CA ARG A 35 18.69 19.77 -13.50
C ARG A 35 17.39 18.97 -13.59
N ASN A 36 16.56 19.26 -14.59
CA ASN A 36 15.30 18.55 -14.76
C ASN A 36 15.54 17.05 -15.03
N GLU A 37 16.54 16.74 -15.84
CA GLU A 37 16.97 15.36 -16.10
C GLU A 37 17.45 14.66 -14.82
N LEU A 38 18.30 15.31 -14.02
CA LEU A 38 18.76 14.74 -12.75
C LEU A 38 17.62 14.48 -11.76
N ARG A 39 16.59 15.33 -11.74
CA ARG A 39 15.38 15.12 -10.92
C ARG A 39 14.58 13.91 -11.39
N ASN A 40 14.43 13.74 -12.69
CA ASN A 40 13.77 12.54 -13.25
C ASN A 40 14.53 11.27 -12.85
N GLN A 41 15.87 11.29 -12.95
CA GLN A 41 16.72 10.16 -12.52
C GLN A 41 16.58 9.88 -11.02
N GLN A 42 16.51 10.92 -10.19
CA GLN A 42 16.26 10.77 -8.75
C GLN A 42 14.92 10.08 -8.48
N ASP A 43 13.86 10.49 -9.17
CA ASP A 43 12.52 9.92 -9.02
C ASP A 43 12.49 8.44 -9.42
N GLU A 44 13.16 8.08 -10.51
CA GLU A 44 13.32 6.69 -10.97
C GLU A 44 14.07 5.84 -9.93
N LEU A 45 15.20 6.33 -9.41
CA LEU A 45 15.98 5.65 -8.37
C LEU A 45 15.16 5.48 -7.08
N GLN A 46 14.38 6.49 -6.68
CA GLN A 46 13.49 6.40 -5.52
C GLN A 46 12.38 5.39 -5.74
N ALA A 47 11.84 5.28 -6.95
CA ALA A 47 10.85 4.27 -7.30
C ALA A 47 11.44 2.85 -7.24
N GLU A 48 12.65 2.65 -7.78
CA GLU A 48 13.36 1.38 -7.72
C GLU A 48 13.67 0.99 -6.27
N ARG A 49 14.16 1.93 -5.47
CA ARG A 49 14.39 1.75 -4.04
C ARG A 49 13.14 1.28 -3.29
N ARG A 50 11.97 1.88 -3.57
CA ARG A 50 10.69 1.44 -2.99
C ARG A 50 10.35 0.00 -3.38
N ARG A 51 10.59 -0.38 -4.64
CA ARG A 51 10.36 -1.76 -5.12
C ARG A 51 11.28 -2.76 -4.42
N VAL A 52 12.57 -2.46 -4.29
CA VAL A 52 13.53 -3.35 -3.60
C VAL A 52 13.15 -3.51 -2.13
N ARG A 53 12.73 -2.44 -1.44
CA ARG A 53 12.27 -2.53 -0.04
C ARG A 53 11.00 -3.37 0.12
N GLU A 54 10.11 -3.36 -0.87
CA GLU A 54 8.95 -4.25 -0.88
C GLU A 54 9.37 -5.71 -1.07
N GLN A 55 10.30 -5.95 -2.00
CA GLN A 55 10.84 -7.29 -2.24
C GLN A 55 11.50 -7.88 -0.99
N ILE A 56 12.30 -7.09 -0.26
CA ILE A 56 12.89 -7.48 1.03
C ILE A 56 11.81 -7.87 2.06
N ARG A 57 10.71 -7.11 2.14
CA ARG A 57 9.60 -7.44 3.06
C ARG A 57 8.89 -8.73 2.67
N SER A 58 8.86 -9.07 1.39
CA SER A 58 8.22 -10.28 0.87
C SER A 58 9.14 -11.49 0.78
N SER A 59 10.46 -11.32 0.92
CA SER A 59 11.42 -12.42 0.78
C SER A 59 11.46 -13.28 2.04
N THR A 60 11.38 -14.61 1.86
CA THR A 60 11.38 -15.59 2.95
C THR A 60 12.75 -16.24 3.22
N GLY A 61 13.75 -16.02 2.35
CA GLY A 61 15.11 -16.57 2.47
C GLY A 61 16.16 -15.55 2.93
N GLU A 62 17.06 -15.94 3.84
CA GLU A 62 18.11 -15.06 4.39
C GLU A 62 19.14 -14.64 3.32
N ALA A 63 19.53 -15.55 2.43
CA ALA A 63 20.48 -15.25 1.34
C ALA A 63 19.90 -14.24 0.33
N ASP A 64 18.62 -14.39 -0.03
CA ASP A 64 17.93 -13.46 -0.92
C ASP A 64 17.77 -12.08 -0.27
N THR A 65 17.47 -12.05 1.03
CA THR A 65 17.38 -10.81 1.81
C THR A 65 18.71 -10.05 1.79
N LYS A 66 19.83 -10.73 2.09
CA LYS A 66 21.18 -10.12 2.06
C LYS A 66 21.55 -9.59 0.67
N GLY A 67 21.19 -10.30 -0.39
CA GLY A 67 21.42 -9.83 -1.77
C GLY A 67 20.64 -8.56 -2.10
N LEU A 68 19.39 -8.47 -1.68
CA LEU A 68 18.54 -7.29 -1.87
C LEU A 68 18.99 -6.10 -1.00
N GLU A 69 19.45 -6.33 0.22
CA GLU A 69 20.06 -5.31 1.08
C GLU A 69 21.31 -4.70 0.44
N GLY A 70 22.16 -5.52 -0.19
CA GLY A 70 23.31 -5.02 -0.96
C GLY A 70 22.89 -4.13 -2.13
N ARG A 71 21.83 -4.50 -2.86
CA ARG A 71 21.27 -3.65 -3.94
C ARG A 71 20.71 -2.35 -3.40
N LEU A 72 20.02 -2.39 -2.25
CA LEU A 72 19.48 -1.21 -1.59
C LEU A 72 20.59 -0.21 -1.21
N ALA A 73 21.71 -0.71 -0.67
CA ALA A 73 22.86 0.13 -0.34
C ALA A 73 23.48 0.82 -1.57
N VAL A 74 23.56 0.11 -2.71
CA VAL A 74 24.04 0.68 -3.98
C VAL A 74 23.07 1.76 -4.50
N LEU A 75 21.76 1.54 -4.40
CA LEU A 75 20.75 2.54 -4.79
C LEU A 75 20.81 3.78 -3.90
N ASP A 76 20.94 3.61 -2.58
CA ASP A 76 21.06 4.72 -1.63
C ASP A 76 22.31 5.57 -1.93
N ALA A 77 23.45 4.93 -2.26
CA ALA A 77 24.66 5.63 -2.68
C ALA A 77 24.48 6.44 -3.98
N ARG A 78 23.78 5.86 -4.98
CA ARG A 78 23.48 6.56 -6.24
C ARG A 78 22.55 7.76 -6.03
N ILE A 79 21.54 7.62 -5.19
CA ILE A 79 20.62 8.71 -4.84
C ILE A 79 21.40 9.86 -4.22
N ALA A 80 22.29 9.58 -3.27
CA ALA A 80 23.12 10.60 -2.63
C ALA A 80 24.03 11.34 -3.63
N ASP A 81 24.58 10.62 -4.62
CA ASP A 81 25.39 11.23 -5.68
C ASP A 81 24.55 12.15 -6.59
N VAL A 82 23.37 11.69 -7.03
CA VAL A 82 22.44 12.51 -7.83
C VAL A 82 21.98 13.75 -7.07
N GLU A 83 21.69 13.63 -5.77
CA GLU A 83 21.33 14.78 -4.92
C GLU A 83 22.44 15.83 -4.87
N LYS A 84 23.71 15.39 -4.78
CA LYS A 84 24.88 16.27 -4.85
C LYS A 84 24.99 16.95 -6.22
N GLN A 85 24.75 16.22 -7.31
CA GLN A 85 24.75 16.79 -8.67
C GLN A 85 23.63 17.81 -8.86
N ILE A 86 22.43 17.57 -8.34
CA ILE A 86 21.32 18.52 -8.35
C ILE A 86 21.70 19.81 -7.62
N SER A 87 22.30 19.69 -6.44
CA SER A 87 22.75 20.87 -5.67
C SER A 87 23.80 21.69 -6.45
N ALA A 88 24.75 21.04 -7.11
CA ALA A 88 25.73 21.71 -7.96
C ALA A 88 25.07 22.40 -9.17
N ALA A 89 24.10 21.74 -9.81
CA ALA A 89 23.34 22.31 -10.93
C ALA A 89 22.52 23.53 -10.49
N ASP A 90 21.88 23.49 -9.31
CA ASP A 90 21.12 24.61 -8.76
C ASP A 90 22.02 25.84 -8.49
N GLN A 91 23.26 25.64 -8.02
CA GLN A 91 24.22 26.73 -7.86
C GLN A 91 24.59 27.39 -9.20
N VAL A 92 24.77 26.60 -10.26
CA VAL A 92 25.05 27.12 -11.61
C VAL A 92 23.86 27.92 -12.15
N VAL A 93 22.64 27.40 -11.98
CA VAL A 93 21.41 28.10 -12.37
C VAL A 93 21.27 29.41 -11.62
N ALA A 94 21.48 29.41 -10.29
CA ALA A 94 21.40 30.61 -9.46
C ALA A 94 22.47 31.65 -9.83
N ALA A 95 23.72 31.24 -10.04
CA ALA A 95 24.80 32.12 -10.45
C ALA A 95 24.54 32.78 -11.82
N ARG A 96 23.95 32.03 -12.76
CA ARG A 96 23.61 32.55 -14.10
C ARG A 96 22.36 33.43 -14.08
N ALA A 97 21.37 33.13 -13.24
CA ALA A 97 20.18 33.95 -13.08
C ALA A 97 20.47 35.33 -12.44
N ALA A 98 21.56 35.46 -11.69
CA ALA A 98 21.99 36.73 -11.10
C ALA A 98 22.64 37.69 -12.11
N VAL A 99 22.89 37.25 -13.36
CA VAL A 99 23.44 38.10 -14.42
C VAL A 99 22.32 38.96 -15.02
N PRO A 100 22.44 40.31 -15.03
CA PRO A 100 21.44 41.20 -15.63
C PRO A 100 21.16 40.83 -17.10
N GLY A 101 19.89 40.63 -17.45
CA GLY A 101 19.44 40.29 -18.81
C GLY A 101 19.27 38.80 -19.13
N VAL A 102 19.56 37.89 -18.18
CA VAL A 102 19.40 36.42 -18.37
C VAL A 102 18.00 35.91 -18.02
N ILE A 103 17.22 36.65 -17.23
CA ILE A 103 15.83 36.29 -16.93
C ILE A 103 14.88 36.78 -18.05
N VAL A 104 14.11 35.87 -18.64
CA VAL A 104 12.83 36.24 -19.26
C VAL A 104 11.95 36.74 -18.14
N ASN A 105 11.63 38.04 -18.16
CA ASN A 105 10.58 38.61 -17.33
C ASN A 105 9.26 37.92 -17.68
N THR A 106 8.87 36.88 -16.94
CA THR A 106 7.44 36.66 -16.77
C THR A 106 6.92 37.91 -16.06
N PRO A 107 5.97 38.67 -16.64
CA PRO A 107 5.43 39.84 -15.97
C PRO A 107 4.93 39.40 -14.61
N SER A 108 5.58 39.90 -13.56
CA SER A 108 5.14 39.71 -12.19
C SER A 108 3.93 40.62 -12.05
N THR A 109 2.74 40.08 -12.36
CA THR A 109 1.51 40.71 -11.92
C THR A 109 1.60 40.83 -10.41
N PRO A 110 1.47 42.04 -9.82
CA PRO A 110 1.35 42.17 -8.37
C PRO A 110 0.24 41.22 -7.92
N ALA A 111 0.56 40.29 -7.03
CA ALA A 111 -0.41 39.32 -6.56
C ALA A 111 -1.64 40.07 -6.01
N ASP A 112 -2.81 39.73 -6.53
CA ASP A 112 -4.06 40.36 -6.08
C ASP A 112 -4.18 40.09 -4.57
N PRO A 113 -4.39 41.11 -3.72
CA PRO A 113 -4.58 40.92 -2.29
C PRO A 113 -5.64 39.85 -1.96
N THR A 114 -6.66 39.71 -2.80
CA THR A 114 -7.71 38.68 -2.66
C THR A 114 -7.18 37.26 -2.92
N GLU A 115 -6.25 37.10 -3.87
CA GLU A 115 -5.61 35.83 -4.18
C GLU A 115 -4.64 35.41 -3.07
N ILE A 116 -3.87 36.35 -2.51
CA ILE A 116 -2.98 36.08 -1.37
C ILE A 116 -3.78 35.60 -0.15
N ILE A 117 -4.90 36.28 0.16
CA ILE A 117 -5.79 35.91 1.25
C ILE A 117 -6.43 34.54 0.98
N GLY A 118 -6.92 34.31 -0.24
CA GLY A 118 -7.53 33.05 -0.65
C GLY A 118 -6.56 31.86 -0.60
N MET A 119 -5.32 32.05 -1.06
CA MET A 119 -4.27 31.04 -1.05
C MET A 119 -3.81 30.73 0.39
N GLY A 120 -3.69 31.75 1.25
CA GLY A 120 -3.40 31.57 2.68
C GLY A 120 -4.51 30.80 3.41
N MET A 121 -5.77 31.12 3.12
CA MET A 121 -6.93 30.40 3.70
C MET A 121 -7.01 28.97 3.19
N GLY A 122 -6.83 28.74 1.89
CA GLY A 122 -6.82 27.41 1.28
C GLY A 122 -5.69 26.54 1.80
N PHE A 123 -4.47 27.07 1.88
CA PHE A 123 -3.31 26.37 2.43
C PHE A 123 -3.51 26.01 3.92
N SER A 124 -4.07 26.93 4.71
CA SER A 124 -4.39 26.68 6.12
C SER A 124 -5.42 25.56 6.28
N LEU A 125 -6.44 25.49 5.42
CA LEU A 125 -7.41 24.41 5.44
C LEU A 125 -6.77 23.06 5.11
N VAL A 126 -5.95 22.98 4.06
CA VAL A 126 -5.26 21.74 3.68
C VAL A 126 -4.34 21.24 4.80
N LEU A 127 -3.68 22.16 5.53
CA LEU A 127 -2.76 21.80 6.60
C LEU A 127 -3.45 21.46 7.92
N LEU A 128 -4.47 22.23 8.32
CA LEU A 128 -5.10 22.12 9.65
C LEU A 128 -6.28 21.13 9.69
N LEU A 129 -7.01 20.96 8.59
CA LEU A 129 -8.16 20.07 8.53
C LEU A 129 -7.84 18.60 8.87
N PRO A 130 -6.81 17.94 8.31
CA PRO A 130 -6.51 16.56 8.66
C PRO A 130 -6.07 16.41 10.12
N ILE A 131 -5.36 17.40 10.68
CA ILE A 131 -4.94 17.43 12.08
C ILE A 131 -6.16 17.57 13.00
N SER A 132 -7.08 18.47 12.66
CA SER A 132 -8.32 18.66 13.40
C SER A 132 -9.20 17.40 13.40
N ILE A 133 -9.34 16.74 12.24
CA ILE A 133 -10.05 15.46 12.11
C ILE A 133 -9.38 14.37 12.96
N ALA A 134 -8.05 14.30 12.96
CA ALA A 134 -7.30 13.33 13.76
C ALA A 134 -7.51 13.55 15.27
N TYR A 135 -7.49 14.80 15.74
CA TYR A 135 -7.77 15.14 17.13
C TYR A 135 -9.22 14.85 17.52
N ALA A 136 -10.19 15.21 16.67
CA ALA A 136 -11.60 14.92 16.91
C ALA A 136 -11.85 13.41 17.04
N ARG A 137 -11.29 12.60 16.13
CA ARG A 137 -11.34 11.14 16.22
C ARG A 137 -10.67 10.59 17.48
N ARG A 138 -9.53 11.17 17.88
CA ARG A 138 -8.81 10.77 19.09
C ARG A 138 -9.60 11.06 20.36
N LEU A 139 -10.34 12.16 20.41
CA LEU A 139 -11.22 12.49 21.54
C LEU A 139 -12.42 11.53 21.57
N TRP A 140 -13.13 11.32 20.45
CA TRP A 140 -14.28 10.40 20.43
C TRP A 140 -13.92 8.96 20.78
N LYS A 141 -12.78 8.45 20.29
CA LYS A 141 -12.34 7.09 20.62
C LYS A 141 -11.94 6.92 22.08
N ARG A 142 -11.64 8.01 22.80
CA ARG A 142 -11.31 7.98 24.23
C ARG A 142 -12.54 8.02 25.14
N THR A 143 -13.68 8.52 24.66
CA THR A 143 -14.87 8.74 25.49
C THR A 143 -15.94 7.66 25.34
N SER A 144 -15.82 6.75 24.38
CA SER A 144 -16.68 5.56 24.30
C SER A 144 -16.01 4.39 25.01
N PRO A 145 -16.31 4.10 26.29
CA PRO A 145 -15.96 2.81 26.86
C PRO A 145 -16.61 1.72 25.99
N PRO A 146 -15.91 0.62 25.67
CA PRO A 146 -16.58 -0.53 25.09
C PRO A 146 -17.74 -0.90 26.01
N ILE A 147 -18.93 -1.11 25.45
CA ILE A 147 -20.04 -1.70 26.18
C ILE A 147 -19.59 -3.12 26.50
N ALA A 148 -18.93 -3.28 27.65
CA ALA A 148 -18.59 -4.58 28.19
C ALA A 148 -19.89 -5.16 28.72
N LEU A 149 -20.29 -6.30 28.17
CA LEU A 149 -21.37 -7.09 28.75
C LEU A 149 -20.99 -7.40 30.21
N PRO A 150 -21.88 -7.15 31.18
CA PRO A 150 -21.60 -7.47 32.58
C PRO A 150 -21.26 -8.96 32.71
N PRO A 151 -20.23 -9.34 33.49
CA PRO A 151 -19.80 -10.73 33.62
C PRO A 151 -20.94 -11.66 34.06
N GLU A 152 -21.91 -11.14 34.81
CA GLU A 152 -23.10 -11.88 35.26
C GLU A 152 -24.01 -12.31 34.11
N VAL A 153 -24.02 -11.57 32.99
CA VAL A 153 -24.76 -11.95 31.77
C VAL A 153 -24.03 -13.08 31.06
N GLY A 154 -22.70 -13.04 31.01
CA GLY A 154 -21.87 -14.13 30.47
C GLY A 154 -22.07 -15.42 31.25
N ASP A 155 -22.04 -15.34 32.58
CA ASP A 155 -22.24 -16.50 33.46
C ASP A 155 -23.64 -17.11 33.31
N ARG A 156 -24.66 -16.27 33.16
CA ARG A 156 -26.03 -16.74 32.90
C ARG A 156 -26.13 -17.47 31.57
N LEU A 157 -25.49 -16.96 30.51
CA LEU A 157 -25.48 -17.62 29.20
C LEU A 157 -24.74 -18.96 29.26
N ALA A 158 -23.60 -19.04 29.94
CA ALA A 158 -22.86 -20.28 30.13
C ALA A 158 -23.65 -21.31 30.97
N ASN A 159 -24.47 -20.85 31.92
CA ASN A 159 -25.39 -21.72 32.66
C ASN A 159 -26.54 -22.22 31.78
N LEU A 160 -27.08 -21.35 30.91
CA LEU A 160 -28.12 -21.73 29.96
C LEU A 160 -27.59 -22.74 28.93
N GLU A 161 -26.38 -22.56 28.41
CA GLU A 161 -25.72 -23.50 27.49
C GLU A 161 -25.59 -24.89 28.11
N ARG A 162 -25.04 -24.99 29.33
CA ARG A 162 -24.95 -26.25 30.07
C ARG A 162 -26.33 -26.87 30.38
N GLY A 163 -27.32 -26.03 30.66
CA GLY A 163 -28.70 -26.48 30.86
C GLY A 163 -29.31 -27.07 29.59
N VAL A 164 -29.05 -26.45 28.43
CA VAL A 164 -29.51 -26.93 27.13
C VAL A 164 -28.83 -28.24 26.75
N GLU A 165 -27.53 -28.38 26.99
CA GLU A 165 -26.80 -29.63 26.77
C GLU A 165 -27.36 -30.77 27.64
N ALA A 166 -27.64 -30.50 28.91
CA ALA A 166 -28.25 -31.49 29.81
C ALA A 166 -29.66 -31.90 29.35
N VAL A 167 -30.47 -30.94 28.89
CA VAL A 167 -31.81 -31.22 28.33
C VAL A 167 -31.69 -32.06 27.06
N ALA A 168 -30.71 -31.81 26.20
CA ALA A 168 -30.51 -32.60 24.98
C ALA A 168 -30.24 -34.09 25.30
N ILE A 169 -29.38 -34.36 26.29
CA ILE A 169 -29.08 -35.72 26.75
C ILE A 169 -30.30 -36.37 27.40
N GLU A 170 -31.05 -35.64 28.23
CA GLU A 170 -32.23 -36.21 28.90
C GLU A 170 -33.35 -36.52 27.88
N VAL A 171 -33.51 -35.71 26.82
CA VAL A 171 -34.46 -35.98 25.73
C VAL A 171 -34.06 -37.23 24.94
N GLU A 172 -32.78 -37.41 24.63
CA GLU A 172 -32.27 -38.64 24.02
C GLU A 172 -32.59 -39.86 24.90
N ARG A 173 -32.31 -39.77 26.20
CA ARG A 173 -32.60 -40.83 27.17
C ARG A 173 -34.08 -41.14 27.33
N LEU A 174 -34.94 -40.11 27.32
CA LEU A 174 -36.40 -40.27 27.36
C LEU A 174 -36.92 -40.95 26.09
N GLY A 175 -36.37 -40.60 24.93
CA GLY A 175 -36.69 -41.25 23.66
C GLY A 175 -36.34 -42.74 23.69
N GLU A 176 -35.18 -43.09 24.23
CA GLU A 176 -34.76 -44.48 24.42
C GLU A 176 -35.65 -45.22 25.42
N GLY A 177 -35.99 -44.60 26.56
CA GLY A 177 -36.89 -45.18 27.56
C GLY A 177 -38.28 -45.48 26.98
N GLN A 178 -38.84 -44.57 26.20
CA GLN A 178 -40.14 -44.76 25.53
C GLN A 178 -40.07 -45.88 24.47
N ARG A 179 -38.97 -45.94 23.71
CA ARG A 179 -38.74 -47.01 22.73
C ARG A 179 -38.60 -48.37 23.41
N PHE A 180 -37.90 -48.43 24.54
CA PHE A 180 -37.72 -49.64 25.32
C PHE A 180 -39.04 -50.18 25.89
N VAL A 181 -39.87 -49.32 26.49
CA VAL A 181 -41.20 -49.73 26.99
C VAL A 181 -42.09 -50.26 25.86
N THR A 182 -42.08 -49.61 24.71
CA THR A 182 -42.86 -50.07 23.54
C THR A 182 -42.38 -51.43 23.05
N GLN A 183 -41.05 -51.65 22.98
CA GLN A 183 -40.47 -52.94 22.62
C GLN A 183 -40.84 -54.03 23.64
N LEU A 184 -40.78 -53.72 24.94
CA LEU A 184 -41.12 -54.65 26.01
C LEU A 184 -42.60 -55.06 26.00
N LEU A 185 -43.51 -54.11 25.75
CA LEU A 185 -44.94 -54.40 25.57
C LEU A 185 -45.17 -55.29 24.35
N ALA A 186 -44.54 -54.96 23.21
CA ALA A 186 -44.65 -55.75 21.98
C ALA A 186 -44.04 -57.16 22.12
N GLU A 187 -43.00 -57.33 22.92
CA GLU A 187 -42.40 -58.63 23.25
C GLU A 187 -43.31 -59.44 24.18
N SER A 188 -43.89 -58.79 25.20
CA SER A 188 -44.85 -59.40 26.13
C SER A 188 -46.11 -59.89 25.40
N ASP A 189 -46.62 -59.12 24.43
CA ASP A 189 -47.73 -59.52 23.57
C ASP A 189 -47.39 -60.73 22.70
N ARG A 190 -46.21 -60.72 22.05
CA ARG A 190 -45.72 -61.86 21.27
C ARG A 190 -45.56 -63.11 22.12
N ARG A 191 -45.04 -62.98 23.35
CA ARG A 191 -44.86 -64.10 24.27
C ARG A 191 -46.20 -64.67 24.74
N ARG A 192 -47.20 -63.81 25.03
CA ARG A 192 -48.57 -64.24 25.34
C ARG A 192 -49.22 -64.98 24.17
N GLN A 193 -49.06 -64.49 22.93
CA GLN A 193 -49.60 -65.15 21.74
C GLN A 193 -48.94 -66.51 21.49
N ALA A 194 -47.62 -66.64 21.71
CA ALA A 194 -46.92 -67.91 21.58
C ALA A 194 -47.44 -68.97 22.58
N LEU A 195 -47.64 -68.57 23.84
CA LEU A 195 -48.21 -69.45 24.87
C LEU A 195 -49.66 -69.87 24.55
N ALA A 196 -50.47 -68.94 24.03
CA ALA A 196 -51.83 -69.24 23.58
C ALA A 196 -51.83 -70.22 22.38
N ALA A 197 -50.95 -70.03 21.41
CA ALA A 197 -50.81 -70.94 20.26
C ALA A 197 -50.32 -72.34 20.66
N GLU A 198 -49.47 -72.45 21.68
CA GLU A 198 -49.01 -73.72 22.23
C GLU A 198 -50.12 -74.46 22.98
N SER A 199 -50.96 -73.74 23.74
CA SER A 199 -52.16 -74.32 24.38
C SER A 199 -53.29 -74.69 23.40
N ALA A 200 -53.29 -74.12 22.20
CA ALA A 200 -54.26 -74.40 21.15
C ALA A 200 -53.84 -75.53 20.20
N ARG A 201 -52.65 -76.13 20.38
CA ARG A 201 -52.29 -77.37 19.69
C ARG A 201 -53.09 -78.52 20.31
N PRO A 202 -54.09 -79.11 19.62
CA PRO A 202 -54.77 -80.28 20.15
C PRO A 202 -53.75 -81.40 20.32
N GLY A 203 -53.76 -82.03 21.50
CA GLY A 203 -52.94 -83.20 21.79
C GLY A 203 -53.23 -84.28 20.77
N ASN A 204 -52.31 -84.44 19.82
CA ASN A 204 -52.30 -85.60 18.95
C ASN A 204 -51.66 -86.74 19.77
N GLU A 205 -52.45 -87.30 20.68
CA GLU A 205 -52.14 -88.57 21.32
C GLU A 205 -52.41 -89.69 20.30
N LEU A 206 -51.34 -90.45 20.05
CA LEU A 206 -51.27 -91.88 19.69
C LEU A 206 -52.14 -92.41 18.54
#